data_AF-A0A0R3C4L6-F1
#
_entry.id   AF-A0A0R3C4L6-F1
#
_cell.length_a   1.000
_cell.length_b   1.000
_cell.length_c   1.000
_cell.angle_alpha   90.00
_cell.angle_beta   90.00
_cell.angle_gamma   90.00
#
_symmetry.space_group_name_H-M   'P 1'
#
loop_
_entity.id
_entity.type
_entity.pdbx_description
1 polymer ?
#
loop_
_entity_poly.entity_id
_entity_poly.type
_entity_poly.pdbx_seq_one_letter_code
_entity_poly.pdbx_strand_id
1 'polypeptide(L)'
;MAAGLERAMTIQDWIRFILQSNVVAALVVGSFGVLTLRLGLGKFRSEKWWERKAAAYVAVIEGLHGMQAYTKAIIDEASSDYELSDEYKKALSEASMAGNTEVRKAATIGPLLMSRHASEILGLLVRELDAQKVDEPVIDYHQARLSVLDNALIELRYQAKRDLRT
;
A
#
# COMPACT_ATOMS: atom_id res chain seq x y z
N MET A 1 -37.03 49.50 -56.98
CA MET A 1 -37.35 48.08 -57.25
C MET A 1 -36.29 47.23 -56.58
N ALA A 2 -36.55 46.83 -55.33
CA ALA A 2 -35.65 46.00 -54.54
C ALA A 2 -36.15 44.55 -54.64
N ALA A 3 -35.39 43.70 -55.32
CA ALA A 3 -35.65 42.25 -55.39
C ALA A 3 -34.38 41.51 -54.95
N GLY A 4 -34.02 41.69 -53.68
CA GLY A 4 -33.06 40.82 -53.00
C GLY A 4 -33.82 39.63 -52.42
N LEU A 5 -34.08 38.61 -53.24
CA LEU A 5 -34.55 37.32 -52.72
C LEU A 5 -33.44 36.72 -51.86
N GLU A 6 -33.67 36.65 -50.55
CA GLU A 6 -32.88 35.83 -49.64
C GLU A 6 -32.91 34.38 -50.15
N ARG A 7 -31.81 33.92 -50.74
CA ARG A 7 -31.65 32.49 -51.05
C ARG A 7 -31.65 31.74 -49.71
N ALA A 8 -32.70 30.98 -49.46
CA ALA A 8 -32.72 30.00 -48.38
C ALA A 8 -31.52 29.04 -48.58
N MET A 9 -30.66 28.94 -47.56
CA MET A 9 -29.52 28.03 -47.60
C MET A 9 -29.99 26.59 -47.85
N THR A 10 -29.37 25.93 -48.82
CA THR A 10 -29.65 24.52 -49.06
C THR A 10 -28.99 23.66 -47.96
N ILE A 11 -29.48 22.45 -47.76
CA ILE A 11 -28.90 21.50 -46.80
C ILE A 11 -27.40 21.25 -47.10
N GLN A 12 -26.98 21.31 -48.37
CA GLN A 12 -25.58 21.17 -48.75
C GLN A 12 -24.72 22.37 -48.33
N ASP A 13 -25.26 23.58 -48.35
CA ASP A 13 -24.56 24.79 -47.89
C ASP A 13 -24.38 24.77 -46.37
N TRP A 14 -25.40 24.30 -45.65
CA TRP A 14 -25.30 24.04 -44.20
C TRP A 14 -24.24 22.99 -43.86
N ILE A 15 -24.20 21.88 -44.60
CA ILE A 15 -23.20 20.83 -44.39
C ILE A 15 -21.78 21.35 -44.66
N ARG A 16 -21.57 22.12 -45.75
CA ARG A 16 -20.27 22.74 -46.06
C ARG A 16 -19.87 23.78 -45.02
N PHE A 17 -20.80 24.61 -44.55
CA PHE A 17 -20.54 25.60 -43.51
C PHE A 17 -20.11 24.92 -42.19
N ILE A 18 -20.80 23.85 -41.78
CA ILE A 18 -20.45 23.09 -40.58
C ILE A 18 -19.07 22.42 -40.74
N LEU A 19 -18.79 21.79 -41.89
CA LEU A 19 -17.51 21.14 -42.17
C LEU A 19 -16.33 22.12 -42.32
N GLN A 20 -16.57 23.34 -42.82
CA GLN A 20 -15.56 24.40 -42.92
C GLN A 20 -15.43 25.21 -41.62
N SER A 21 -16.39 25.11 -40.71
CA SER A 21 -16.31 25.78 -39.42
C SER A 21 -15.36 25.04 -38.47
N ASN A 22 -14.61 25.81 -37.68
CA ASN A 22 -13.77 25.27 -36.60
C ASN A 22 -14.59 24.58 -35.48
N VAL A 23 -15.93 24.56 -35.57
CA VAL A 23 -16.83 23.99 -34.57
C VAL A 23 -16.68 22.46 -34.50
N VAL A 24 -16.54 21.78 -35.65
CA VAL A 24 -16.31 20.32 -35.67
C VAL A 24 -14.97 19.99 -35.03
N ALA A 25 -13.92 20.74 -35.38
CA ALA A 25 -12.60 20.58 -34.77
C ALA A 25 -12.62 20.86 -33.25
N ALA A 26 -13.32 21.91 -32.82
CA ALA A 26 -13.47 22.25 -31.40
C ALA A 26 -14.24 21.18 -30.61
N LEU A 27 -15.30 20.61 -31.19
CA LEU A 27 -16.05 19.51 -30.57
C LEU A 27 -15.19 18.26 -30.45
N VAL A 28 -14.45 17.90 -31.50
CA VAL A 28 -13.53 16.75 -31.48
C VAL A 28 -12.43 16.95 -30.43
N VAL A 29 -11.72 18.09 -30.46
CA VAL A 29 -10.65 18.41 -29.50
C VAL A 29 -11.18 18.49 -28.07
N GLY A 30 -12.34 19.12 -27.86
CA GLY A 30 -12.98 19.20 -26.54
C GLY A 30 -13.34 17.82 -25.99
N SER A 31 -13.88 16.94 -26.84
CA SER A 31 -14.21 15.55 -26.47
C SER A 31 -12.97 14.76 -26.05
N PHE A 32 -11.90 14.82 -26.85
CA PHE A 32 -10.63 14.16 -26.53
C PHE A 32 -9.96 14.75 -25.28
N GLY A 33 -10.07 16.06 -25.06
CA GLY A 33 -9.58 16.71 -23.84
C GLY A 33 -10.25 16.18 -22.58
N VAL A 34 -11.58 16.08 -22.57
CA VAL A 34 -12.34 15.52 -21.44
C VAL A 34 -12.00 14.04 -21.20
N LEU A 35 -11.87 13.25 -22.27
CA LEU A 35 -11.50 11.85 -22.16
C LEU A 35 -10.10 11.68 -21.56
N THR A 36 -9.13 12.46 -22.04
CA THR A 36 -7.74 12.42 -21.57
C THR A 36 -7.64 12.83 -20.10
N LEU A 37 -8.37 13.88 -19.69
CA LEU A 37 -8.46 14.30 -18.29
C LEU A 37 -9.04 13.20 -17.39
N ARG A 38 -10.14 12.56 -17.82
CA ARG A 38 -10.75 11.46 -17.05
C ARG A 38 -9.81 10.27 -16.91
N LEU A 39 -9.14 9.87 -17.99
CA LEU A 39 -8.17 8.78 -17.97
C LEU A 39 -6.94 9.12 -17.11
N GLY A 40 -6.42 10.35 -17.23
CA GLY A 40 -5.29 10.83 -16.43
C GLY A 40 -5.59 10.85 -14.93
N LEU A 41 -6.78 11.34 -14.54
CA LEU A 41 -7.22 11.32 -13.14
C LEU A 41 -7.42 9.90 -12.61
N GLY A 42 -7.97 9.00 -13.45
CA GLY A 42 -8.11 7.59 -13.11
C GLY A 42 -6.76 6.93 -12.84
N LYS A 43 -5.80 7.11 -13.77
CA LYS A 43 -4.43 6.60 -13.65
C LYS A 43 -3.71 7.14 -12.41
N PHE A 44 -3.81 8.44 -12.15
CA PHE A 44 -3.21 9.05 -10.96
C PHE A 44 -3.77 8.48 -9.66
N ARG A 45 -5.09 8.25 -9.58
CA ARG A 45 -5.71 7.63 -8.40
C ARG A 45 -5.24 6.19 -8.22
N SER A 46 -5.14 5.40 -9.29
CA SER A 46 -4.62 4.03 -9.19
C SER A 46 -3.15 4.00 -8.77
N GLU A 47 -2.31 4.89 -9.31
CA GLU A 47 -0.90 5.00 -8.91
C GLU A 47 -0.77 5.41 -7.44
N LYS A 48 -1.51 6.43 -6.99
CA LYS A 48 -1.52 6.85 -5.59
C LYS A 48 -2.04 5.76 -4.65
N TRP A 49 -3.01 4.99 -5.09
CA TRP A 49 -3.52 3.85 -4.33
C TRP A 49 -2.45 2.76 -4.20
N TRP A 50 -1.80 2.42 -5.31
CA TRP A 50 -0.72 1.43 -5.34
C TRP A 50 0.45 1.86 -4.45
N GLU A 51 0.88 3.12 -4.52
CA GLU A 51 1.93 3.69 -3.65
C GLU A 51 1.58 3.55 -2.17
N ARG A 52 0.35 3.87 -1.77
CA ARG A 52 -0.12 3.74 -0.38
C ARG A 52 -0.12 2.30 0.09
N LYS A 53 -0.53 1.36 -0.77
CA LYS A 53 -0.52 -0.07 -0.48
C LYS A 53 0.91 -0.58 -0.31
N ALA A 54 1.82 -0.21 -1.22
CA ALA A 54 3.23 -0.56 -1.12
C ALA A 54 3.86 -0.03 0.16
N ALA A 55 3.62 1.25 0.49
CA ALA A 55 4.11 1.87 1.71
C ALA A 55 3.61 1.16 2.98
N ALA A 56 2.33 0.76 3.03
CA ALA A 56 1.79 0.00 4.15
C ALA A 56 2.48 -1.36 4.33
N TYR A 57 2.71 -2.10 3.23
CA TYR A 57 3.44 -3.37 3.29
C TYR A 57 4.89 -3.21 3.74
N VAL A 58 5.61 -2.20 3.22
CA VAL A 58 6.99 -1.93 3.60
C VAL A 58 7.09 -1.60 5.08
N ALA A 59 6.26 -0.69 5.58
CA ALA A 59 6.26 -0.31 6.99
C ALA A 59 6.03 -1.50 7.94
N VAL A 60 5.09 -2.38 7.60
CA VAL A 60 4.81 -3.60 8.39
C VAL A 60 5.99 -4.57 8.34
N ILE A 61 6.54 -4.85 7.15
CA ILE A 61 7.65 -5.80 6.99
C ILE A 61 8.91 -5.30 7.69
N GLU A 62 9.22 -4.00 7.60
CA GLU A 62 10.33 -3.38 8.33
C GLU A 62 10.12 -3.47 9.85
N GLY A 63 8.90 -3.20 10.32
CA GLY A 63 8.54 -3.36 11.73
C GLY A 63 8.75 -4.79 12.24
N LEU A 64 8.31 -5.79 11.47
CA LEU A 64 8.55 -7.20 11.79
C LEU A 64 10.03 -7.53 11.84
N HIS A 65 10.84 -7.01 10.91
CA HIS A 65 12.29 -7.20 10.95
C HIS A 65 12.92 -6.61 12.20
N GLY A 66 12.48 -5.43 12.66
CA GLY A 66 12.93 -4.87 13.94
C GLY A 66 12.61 -5.77 15.13
N MET A 67 11.40 -6.32 15.18
CA MET A 67 10.99 -7.26 16.23
C MET A 67 11.81 -8.57 16.20
N GLN A 68 12.10 -9.08 15.00
CA GLN A 68 12.93 -10.27 14.81
C GLN A 68 14.38 -10.03 15.23
N ALA A 69 14.96 -8.89 14.85
CA ALA A 69 16.34 -8.53 15.17
C ALA A 69 16.54 -8.47 16.69
N TYR A 70 15.63 -7.80 17.40
CA TYR A 70 15.64 -7.79 18.87
C TYR A 70 15.55 -9.21 19.44
N THR A 71 14.57 -10.00 18.98
CA THR A 71 14.34 -11.35 19.52
C THR A 71 15.56 -12.27 19.30
N LYS A 72 16.19 -12.21 18.13
CA LYS A 72 17.43 -12.97 17.83
C LYS A 72 18.58 -12.53 18.71
N ALA A 73 18.78 -11.22 18.87
CA ALA A 73 19.86 -10.68 19.69
C ALA A 73 19.74 -11.13 21.16
N ILE A 74 18.52 -11.17 21.73
CA ILE A 74 18.31 -11.68 23.09
C ILE A 74 18.60 -13.18 23.18
N ILE A 75 18.23 -13.99 22.18
CA ILE A 75 18.56 -15.42 22.14
C ILE A 75 20.08 -15.60 22.06
N ASP A 76 20.76 -14.87 21.18
CA ASP A 76 22.20 -14.97 20.96
C ASP A 76 22.98 -14.58 22.22
N GLU A 77 22.60 -13.50 22.89
CA GLU A 77 23.17 -13.10 24.18
C GLU A 77 22.92 -14.15 25.26
N ALA A 78 21.70 -14.69 25.37
CA ALA A 78 21.39 -15.71 26.37
C ALA A 78 22.08 -17.05 26.11
N SER A 79 22.53 -17.30 24.88
CA SER A 79 23.15 -18.56 24.45
C SER A 79 24.67 -18.48 24.29
N SER A 80 25.28 -17.32 24.56
CA SER A 80 26.72 -17.09 24.39
C SER A 80 27.34 -16.39 25.59
N ASP A 81 28.67 -16.41 25.70
CA ASP A 81 29.41 -15.64 26.71
C ASP A 81 29.58 -14.15 26.32
N TYR A 82 28.81 -13.67 25.34
CA TYR A 82 28.87 -12.30 24.83
C TYR A 82 27.68 -11.48 25.27
N GLU A 83 27.96 -10.33 25.89
CA GLU A 83 26.95 -9.36 26.28
C GLU A 83 26.86 -8.22 25.25
N LEU A 84 25.64 -7.90 24.84
CA LEU A 84 25.37 -6.75 23.99
C LEU A 84 25.55 -5.45 24.80
N SER A 85 26.04 -4.39 24.16
CA SER A 85 26.10 -3.08 24.83
C SER A 85 24.70 -2.56 25.15
N ASP A 86 24.56 -1.84 26.26
CA ASP A 86 23.28 -1.25 26.69
C ASP A 86 22.67 -0.34 25.60
N GLU A 87 23.50 0.43 24.92
CA GLU A 87 23.08 1.30 23.81
C GLU A 87 22.49 0.49 22.65
N TYR A 88 23.13 -0.62 22.30
CA TYR A 88 22.65 -1.48 21.21
C TYR A 88 21.37 -2.23 21.58
N LYS A 89 21.28 -2.77 22.81
CA LYS A 89 20.05 -3.36 23.34
C LYS A 89 18.89 -2.38 23.31
N LYS A 90 19.14 -1.14 23.74
CA LYS A 90 18.14 -0.08 23.73
C LYS A 90 17.65 0.22 22.31
N ALA A 91 18.57 0.39 21.35
CA ALA A 91 18.21 0.64 19.96
C ALA A 91 17.37 -0.51 19.35
N LEU A 92 17.74 -1.77 19.62
CA LEU A 92 16.97 -2.93 19.18
C LEU A 92 15.59 -2.99 19.84
N SER A 93 15.51 -2.69 21.14
CA SER A 93 14.25 -2.64 21.87
C SER A 93 13.31 -1.57 21.30
N GLU A 94 13.83 -0.36 21.03
CA GLU A 94 13.07 0.73 20.42
C GLU A 94 12.55 0.34 19.03
N ALA A 95 13.39 -0.27 18.19
CA ALA A 95 12.99 -0.77 16.88
C ALA A 95 11.90 -1.86 16.99
N SER A 96 12.02 -2.78 17.94
CA SER A 96 11.03 -3.82 18.22
C SER A 96 9.69 -3.23 18.69
N MET A 97 9.73 -2.22 19.57
CA MET A 97 8.53 -1.52 20.05
C MET A 97 7.82 -0.74 18.93
N ALA A 98 8.60 -0.04 18.10
CA ALA A 98 8.07 0.64 16.92
C ALA A 98 7.42 -0.36 15.95
N GLY A 99 8.09 -1.49 15.70
CA GLY A 99 7.55 -2.56 14.85
C GLY A 99 6.26 -3.16 15.38
N ASN A 100 6.20 -3.48 16.68
CA ASN A 100 4.98 -3.97 17.32
C ASN A 100 3.82 -2.96 17.22
N THR A 101 4.12 -1.66 17.34
CA THR A 101 3.13 -0.59 17.20
C THR A 101 2.57 -0.54 15.77
N GLU A 102 3.42 -0.57 14.75
CA GLU A 102 2.98 -0.55 13.35
C GLU A 102 2.22 -1.83 12.97
N VAL A 103 2.62 -3.01 13.46
CA VAL A 103 1.88 -4.26 13.24
C VAL A 103 0.48 -4.20 13.83
N ARG A 104 0.33 -3.71 15.07
CA ARG A 104 -0.99 -3.60 15.72
C ARG A 104 -1.91 -2.59 15.04
N LYS A 105 -1.33 -1.45 14.66
CA LYS A 105 -2.02 -0.44 13.85
C LYS A 105 -2.47 -1.06 12.54
N ALA A 106 -1.58 -1.72 11.79
CA ALA A 106 -1.91 -2.40 10.54
C ALA A 106 -2.93 -3.53 10.71
N ALA A 107 -2.95 -4.26 11.84
CA ALA A 107 -4.00 -5.24 12.11
C ALA A 107 -5.40 -4.59 12.26
N THR A 108 -5.44 -3.33 12.73
CA THR A 108 -6.70 -2.60 12.97
C THR A 108 -7.19 -1.84 11.74
N ILE A 109 -6.29 -1.10 11.09
CA ILE A 109 -6.62 -0.25 9.91
C ILE A 109 -6.23 -0.88 8.57
N GLY A 110 -5.56 -2.03 8.59
CA GLY A 110 -5.09 -2.77 7.42
C GLY A 110 -6.16 -3.09 6.38
N PRO A 111 -7.42 -3.40 6.74
CA PRO A 111 -8.47 -3.62 5.75
C PRO A 111 -8.72 -2.43 4.81
N LEU A 112 -8.26 -1.22 5.17
CA LEU A 112 -8.35 -0.04 4.32
C LEU A 112 -7.26 0.03 3.24
N LEU A 113 -6.09 -0.57 3.45
CA LEU A 113 -4.92 -0.42 2.56
C LEU A 113 -4.38 -1.74 2.03
N MET A 114 -4.60 -2.83 2.76
CA MET A 114 -4.08 -4.16 2.49
C MET A 114 -5.26 -5.10 2.18
N SER A 115 -4.98 -6.23 1.54
CA SER A 115 -6.02 -7.25 1.34
C SER A 115 -6.55 -7.79 2.66
N ARG A 116 -7.78 -8.34 2.60
CA ARG A 116 -8.39 -9.05 3.72
C ARG A 116 -7.47 -10.15 4.26
N HIS A 117 -6.83 -10.92 3.38
CA HIS A 117 -5.93 -11.99 3.79
C HIS A 117 -4.70 -11.48 4.54
N ALA A 118 -4.07 -10.40 4.08
CA ALA A 118 -2.98 -9.76 4.83
C ALA A 118 -3.44 -9.25 6.20
N SER A 119 -4.66 -8.71 6.29
CA SER A 119 -5.24 -8.26 7.55
C SER A 119 -5.51 -9.41 8.52
N GLU A 120 -5.93 -10.58 7.99
CA GLU A 120 -6.12 -11.81 8.77
C GLU A 120 -4.78 -12.34 9.32
N ILE A 121 -3.72 -12.34 8.51
CA ILE A 121 -2.36 -12.71 8.94
C ILE A 121 -1.89 -11.81 10.08
N LEU A 122 -2.05 -10.50 9.94
CA LEU A 122 -1.68 -9.53 10.98
C LEU A 122 -2.51 -9.70 12.26
N GLY A 123 -3.81 -9.95 12.12
CA GLY A 123 -4.69 -10.22 13.26
C GLY A 123 -4.31 -11.50 14.00
N LEU A 124 -3.93 -12.55 13.28
CA LEU A 124 -3.43 -13.80 13.88
C LEU A 124 -2.10 -13.55 14.60
N LEU A 125 -1.15 -12.89 13.94
CA LEU A 125 0.14 -12.54 14.54
C LEU A 125 -0.04 -11.79 15.86
N VAL A 126 -0.87 -10.75 15.90
CA VAL A 126 -1.11 -9.97 17.12
C VAL A 126 -1.66 -10.87 18.24
N ARG A 127 -2.61 -11.76 17.93
CA ARG A 127 -3.18 -12.69 18.91
C ARG A 127 -2.14 -13.68 19.44
N GLU A 128 -1.30 -14.23 18.56
CA GLU A 128 -0.25 -15.17 18.96
C GLU A 128 0.80 -14.49 19.83
N LEU A 129 1.20 -13.25 19.51
CA LEU A 129 2.12 -12.47 20.33
C LEU A 129 1.51 -12.11 21.70
N ASP A 130 0.20 -11.84 21.77
CA ASP A 130 -0.52 -11.54 23.02
C ASP A 130 -0.74 -12.79 23.90
N ALA A 131 -0.77 -13.97 23.28
CA ALA A 131 -0.95 -15.24 23.99
C ALA A 131 0.33 -15.78 24.64
N GLN A 132 1.50 -15.25 24.27
CA GLN A 132 2.80 -15.65 24.84
C GLN A 132 2.89 -15.24 26.31
N LYS A 133 3.30 -16.17 27.17
CA LYS A 133 3.43 -15.94 28.61
C LYS A 133 4.87 -15.57 28.95
N VAL A 134 5.03 -14.53 29.76
CA VAL A 134 6.34 -14.02 30.20
C VAL A 134 7.02 -14.94 31.22
N ASP A 135 6.27 -15.85 31.85
CA ASP A 135 6.77 -16.76 32.89
C ASP A 135 7.59 -17.94 32.33
N GLU A 136 7.77 -18.04 31.02
CA GLU A 136 8.61 -19.05 30.37
C GLU A 136 10.11 -18.69 30.47
N PRO A 137 11.03 -19.68 30.43
CA PRO A 137 12.45 -19.39 30.32
C PRO A 137 12.75 -18.45 29.14
N VAL A 138 13.65 -17.49 29.34
CA VAL A 138 13.94 -16.40 28.38
C VAL A 138 14.17 -16.93 26.96
N ILE A 139 14.99 -17.97 26.82
CA ILE A 139 15.29 -18.58 25.51
C ILE A 139 14.03 -19.16 24.87
N ASP A 140 13.24 -19.94 25.62
CA ASP A 140 12.03 -20.58 25.09
C ASP A 140 10.99 -19.54 24.66
N TYR A 141 10.78 -18.51 25.49
CA TYR A 141 9.89 -17.38 25.19
C TYR A 141 10.29 -16.69 23.88
N HIS A 142 11.57 -16.35 23.72
CA HIS A 142 12.06 -15.66 22.53
C HIS A 142 12.10 -16.57 21.30
N GLN A 143 12.35 -17.87 21.44
CA GLN A 143 12.29 -18.83 20.33
C GLN A 143 10.86 -18.99 19.80
N ALA A 144 9.88 -19.16 20.70
CA ALA A 144 8.46 -19.22 20.33
C ALA A 144 8.03 -17.93 19.62
N ARG A 145 8.44 -16.77 20.16
CA ARG A 145 8.20 -15.46 19.55
C ARG A 145 8.82 -15.35 18.16
N LEU A 146 10.06 -15.80 17.99
CA LEU A 146 10.75 -15.73 16.70
C LEU A 146 10.04 -16.58 15.63
N SER A 147 9.60 -17.79 15.98
CA SER A 147 8.85 -18.66 15.08
C SER A 147 7.56 -18.00 14.57
N VAL A 148 6.81 -17.36 15.47
CA VAL A 148 5.58 -16.63 15.12
C VAL A 148 5.88 -15.48 14.15
N LEU A 149 6.95 -14.71 14.42
CA LEU A 149 7.37 -13.61 13.55
C LEU A 149 7.83 -14.07 12.17
N ASP A 150 8.63 -15.15 12.10
CA ASP A 150 9.13 -15.71 10.84
C ASP A 150 7.98 -16.19 9.95
N ASN A 151 7.01 -16.90 10.52
CA ASN A 151 5.84 -17.37 9.80
C ASN A 151 5.03 -16.19 9.22
N ALA A 152 4.69 -15.20 10.04
CA ALA A 152 3.94 -14.03 9.59
C ALA A 152 4.69 -13.25 8.49
N LEU A 153 6.02 -13.11 8.61
CA LEU A 153 6.85 -12.43 7.62
C LEU A 153 6.91 -13.19 6.28
N ILE A 154 6.92 -14.53 6.29
CA ILE A 154 6.82 -15.35 5.07
C ILE A 154 5.46 -15.11 4.39
N GLU A 155 4.37 -15.25 5.14
CA GLU A 155 3.02 -15.12 4.60
C GLU A 155 2.73 -13.70 4.09
N LEU A 156 3.13 -12.66 4.83
CA LEU A 156 2.96 -11.27 4.41
C LEU A 156 3.78 -10.93 3.17
N ARG A 157 5.01 -11.42 3.04
CA ARG A 157 5.80 -11.22 1.81
C ARG A 157 5.14 -11.88 0.60
N TYR A 158 4.57 -13.07 0.78
CA TYR A 158 3.80 -13.73 -0.27
C TYR A 158 2.57 -12.91 -0.66
N GLN A 159 1.79 -12.46 0.33
CA GLN A 159 0.58 -11.69 0.07
C GLN A 159 0.90 -10.31 -0.53
N ALA A 160 1.95 -9.63 -0.09
CA ALA A 160 2.42 -8.37 -0.65
C ALA A 160 2.72 -8.49 -2.16
N LYS A 161 3.44 -9.54 -2.56
CA LYS A 161 3.74 -9.80 -3.98
C LYS A 161 2.49 -10.01 -4.82
N ARG A 162 1.47 -10.67 -4.28
CA ARG A 162 0.17 -10.84 -4.96
C ARG A 162 -0.57 -9.52 -5.09
N ASP A 163 -0.62 -8.79 -3.98
CA ASP A 163 -1.37 -7.55 -3.83
C ASP A 163 -0.81 -6.37 -4.63
N LEU A 164 0.49 -6.38 -4.94
CA LEU A 164 1.18 -5.31 -5.66
C LEU A 164 1.40 -5.61 -7.15
N ARG A 165 1.12 -6.84 -7.59
CA ARG A 165 1.16 -7.23 -9.02
C ARG A 165 -0.12 -6.84 -9.77
N THR A 166 -1.22 -6.66 -9.05
CA THR A 166 -2.50 -6.15 -9.54
C THR A 166 -2.51 -4.64 -9.58
#